data_AF-A0A962EU76-F1
#
_entry.id   AF-A0A962EU76-F1
#
_cell.length_a   1.000
_cell.length_b   1.000
_cell.length_c   1.000
_cell.angle_alpha   90.00
_cell.angle_beta   90.00
_cell.angle_gamma   90.00
#
_symmetry.space_group_name_H-M   'P 1'
#
loop_
_entity.id
_entity.type
_entity.pdbx_description
1 polymer ?
#
loop_
_entity_poly.entity_id
_entity_poly.type
_entity_poly.pdbx_seq_one_letter_code
_entity_poly.pdbx_strand_id
1 'polypeptide(L)'
;MKRQISGRRIATALLVAFGVIFAMAAPAAAIDCNGPYQIVRGQQIATPYCEDAYLAKVAREYGTRVSAAEIRHNPNKKADVCRFMGFDSRVSHICLNYRDGVGSPHF
;
A
#
# COMPACT_ATOMS: atom_id res chain seq x y z
N MET A 1 7.49 45.33 56.84
CA MET A 1 7.48 43.87 56.61
C MET A 1 6.13 43.46 56.03
N LYS A 2 6.11 42.74 54.90
CA LYS A 2 4.95 42.36 54.07
C LYS A 2 4.15 41.22 54.71
N ARG A 3 2.80 41.26 54.63
CA ARG A 3 1.96 40.05 54.68
C ARG A 3 1.02 40.04 53.48
N GLN A 4 1.25 39.05 52.63
CA GLN A 4 0.60 38.80 51.35
C GLN A 4 -0.85 38.33 51.55
N ILE A 5 -1.78 38.91 50.79
CA ILE A 5 -3.17 38.49 50.70
C ILE A 5 -3.21 37.22 49.83
N SER A 6 -3.55 36.09 50.45
CA SER A 6 -3.63 34.77 49.83
C SER A 6 -4.81 34.70 48.86
N GLY A 7 -4.58 35.07 47.60
CA GLY A 7 -5.42 34.68 46.48
C GLY A 7 -5.38 33.17 46.31
N ARG A 8 -6.38 32.46 46.82
CA ARG A 8 -6.54 31.02 46.54
C ARG A 8 -8.00 30.60 46.61
N ARG A 9 -8.81 31.15 45.71
CA ARG A 9 -10.05 30.52 45.25
C ARG A 9 -10.15 30.83 43.77
N ILE A 10 -10.65 29.88 42.99
CA ILE A 10 -10.79 29.86 41.54
C ILE A 10 -9.65 29.07 40.86
N ALA A 11 -10.08 28.16 39.97
CA ALA A 11 -9.30 27.31 39.08
C ALA A 11 -8.83 25.97 39.64
N THR A 12 -9.76 25.07 39.99
CA THR A 12 -9.46 23.63 40.05
C THR A 12 -10.66 22.80 39.62
N ALA A 13 -11.19 23.06 38.42
CA ALA A 13 -12.26 22.23 37.85
C ALA A 13 -12.30 22.35 36.32
N LEU A 14 -11.19 22.04 35.62
CA LEU A 14 -11.18 22.01 34.14
C LEU A 14 -9.89 21.37 33.57
N LEU A 15 -9.44 20.21 34.07
CA LEU A 15 -8.22 19.55 33.53
C LEU A 15 -8.26 18.01 33.48
N VAL A 16 -9.44 17.36 33.43
CA VAL A 16 -9.51 15.88 33.41
C VAL A 16 -10.14 15.28 32.15
N ALA A 17 -10.63 16.09 31.20
CA ALA A 17 -11.38 15.57 30.04
C ALA A 17 -10.57 15.36 28.74
N PHE A 18 -9.23 15.32 28.79
CA PHE A 18 -8.37 15.20 27.59
C PHE A 18 -7.48 13.94 27.56
N GLY A 19 -7.61 13.05 28.53
CA GLY A 19 -6.86 11.80 28.56
C GLY A 19 -7.69 10.64 28.03
N VAL A 20 -7.13 9.88 27.10
CA VAL A 20 -7.61 8.57 26.60
C VAL A 20 -8.54 8.61 25.37
N ILE A 21 -8.01 9.15 24.26
CA ILE A 21 -8.38 8.66 22.92
C ILE A 21 -7.15 8.00 22.30
N PHE A 22 -6.63 6.96 22.96
CA PHE A 22 -5.75 6.00 22.28
C PHE A 22 -6.67 5.02 21.56
N ALA A 23 -7.06 5.39 20.34
CA ALA A 23 -7.82 4.52 19.45
C ALA A 23 -7.11 3.17 19.32
N MET A 24 -7.83 2.10 19.61
CA MET A 24 -7.44 0.73 19.34
C MET A 24 -7.33 0.52 17.82
N ALA A 25 -6.18 0.88 17.24
CA ALA A 25 -5.90 0.53 15.86
C ALA A 25 -5.70 -1.00 15.81
N ALA A 26 -6.68 -1.72 15.28
CA ALA A 26 -6.48 -3.11 14.92
C ALA A 26 -5.36 -3.19 13.87
N PRO A 27 -4.44 -4.17 13.95
CA PRO A 27 -3.42 -4.33 12.94
C PRO A 27 -4.11 -4.51 11.58
N ALA A 28 -3.61 -3.80 10.57
CA ALA A 28 -4.10 -3.99 9.20
C ALA A 28 -3.96 -5.47 8.85
N ALA A 29 -5.06 -6.09 8.42
CA ALA A 29 -5.04 -7.49 8.00
C ALA A 29 -3.99 -7.68 6.89
N ALA A 30 -3.22 -8.76 6.98
CA ALA A 30 -2.24 -9.10 5.96
C ALA A 30 -2.94 -9.30 4.61
N ILE A 31 -2.33 -8.81 3.54
CA ILE A 31 -2.81 -9.02 2.17
C ILE A 31 -2.56 -10.48 1.81
N ASP A 32 -3.63 -11.22 1.51
CA ASP A 32 -3.56 -12.59 0.99
C ASP A 32 -3.68 -12.57 -0.54
N CYS A 33 -2.67 -13.08 -1.23
CA CYS A 33 -2.60 -13.11 -2.69
C CYS A 33 -2.62 -14.56 -3.19
N ASN A 34 -3.55 -14.86 -4.10
CA ASN A 34 -3.52 -16.05 -4.94
C ASN A 34 -3.16 -15.65 -6.38
N GLY A 35 -1.89 -15.80 -6.74
CA GLY A 35 -1.38 -15.30 -8.02
C GLY A 35 -1.56 -13.78 -8.11
N PRO A 36 -2.17 -13.24 -9.20
CA PRO A 36 -2.40 -11.80 -9.35
C PRO A 36 -3.60 -11.28 -8.55
N TYR A 37 -4.38 -12.14 -7.89
CA TYR A 37 -5.62 -11.76 -7.21
C TYR A 37 -5.45 -11.70 -5.70
N GLN A 38 -6.06 -10.70 -5.08
CA GLN A 38 -6.23 -10.61 -3.64
C GLN A 38 -7.48 -11.39 -3.21
N ILE A 39 -7.39 -12.12 -2.10
CA ILE A 39 -8.54 -12.77 -1.47
C ILE A 39 -9.21 -11.79 -0.50
N VAL A 40 -10.43 -11.36 -0.82
CA VAL A 40 -11.24 -10.48 0.04
C VAL A 40 -12.57 -11.17 0.32
N ARG A 41 -12.79 -11.54 1.59
CA ARG A 41 -13.99 -12.27 2.03
C ARG A 41 -14.27 -13.53 1.18
N GLY A 42 -13.20 -14.25 0.82
CA GLY A 42 -13.26 -15.46 -0.02
C GLY A 42 -13.42 -15.21 -1.53
N GLN A 43 -13.50 -13.97 -1.97
CA GLN A 43 -13.59 -13.61 -3.40
C GLN A 43 -12.23 -13.16 -3.92
N GLN A 44 -11.94 -13.48 -5.19
CA GLN A 44 -10.74 -13.03 -5.88
C GLN A 44 -10.98 -11.66 -6.52
N ILE A 45 -10.14 -10.69 -6.17
CA ILE A 45 -10.19 -9.32 -6.70
C ILE A 45 -8.82 -8.99 -7.29
N ALA A 46 -8.78 -8.50 -8.52
CA ALA A 46 -7.55 -7.97 -9.11
C ALA A 46 -7.18 -6.68 -8.38
N THR A 47 -5.99 -6.64 -7.78
CA THR A 47 -5.48 -5.44 -7.10
C THR A 47 -4.03 -5.19 -7.50
N PRO A 48 -3.60 -3.90 -7.59
CA PRO A 48 -2.22 -3.58 -7.93
C PRO A 48 -1.21 -4.24 -6.97
N TYR A 49 -1.61 -4.49 -5.72
CA TYR A 49 -0.74 -5.13 -4.75
C TYR A 49 -0.36 -6.56 -5.14
N CYS A 50 -1.35 -7.41 -5.44
CA CYS A 50 -1.11 -8.79 -5.82
C CYS A 50 -0.63 -8.93 -7.26
N GLU A 51 -1.14 -8.10 -8.18
CA GLU A 51 -0.67 -8.07 -9.57
C GLU A 51 0.83 -7.75 -9.66
N ASP A 52 1.29 -6.67 -9.01
CA ASP A 52 2.71 -6.29 -9.08
C ASP A 52 3.61 -7.31 -8.35
N ALA A 53 3.10 -7.93 -7.28
CA ALA A 53 3.82 -9.00 -6.60
C ALA A 53 3.97 -10.25 -7.47
N TYR A 54 2.90 -10.61 -8.18
CA TYR A 54 2.90 -11.73 -9.11
C TYR A 54 3.77 -11.46 -10.34
N LEU A 55 3.68 -10.26 -10.91
CA LEU A 55 4.55 -9.82 -12.01
C LEU A 55 6.02 -9.89 -11.61
N ALA A 56 6.37 -9.39 -10.42
CA ALA A 56 7.74 -9.47 -9.92
C ALA A 56 8.19 -10.93 -9.70
N LYS A 57 7.29 -11.80 -9.21
CA LYS A 57 7.58 -13.24 -9.05
C LYS A 57 7.91 -13.88 -10.41
N VAL A 58 7.02 -13.73 -11.38
CA VAL A 58 7.23 -14.24 -12.74
C VAL A 58 8.51 -13.66 -13.33
N ALA A 59 8.78 -12.36 -13.14
CA ALA A 59 10.00 -11.76 -13.64
C ALA A 59 11.28 -12.35 -13.06
N ARG A 60 11.28 -12.68 -11.77
CA ARG A 60 12.42 -13.37 -11.13
C ARG A 60 12.62 -14.78 -11.65
N GLU A 61 11.56 -15.48 -12.05
CA GLU A 61 11.68 -16.81 -12.70
C GLU A 61 12.41 -16.72 -14.06
N TYR A 62 12.33 -15.57 -14.74
CA TYR A 62 13.11 -15.26 -15.95
C TYR A 62 14.51 -14.66 -15.66
N GLY A 63 14.92 -14.59 -14.40
CA GLY A 63 16.23 -14.05 -13.99
C GLY A 63 16.28 -12.54 -13.78
N THR A 64 15.17 -11.82 -13.93
CA THR A 64 15.11 -10.37 -13.67
C THR A 64 15.06 -10.11 -12.17
N ARG A 65 16.04 -9.36 -11.65
CA ARG A 65 16.06 -8.92 -10.25
C ARG A 65 15.16 -7.70 -10.08
N VAL A 66 13.91 -7.93 -9.67
CA VAL A 66 12.95 -6.87 -9.38
C VAL A 66 12.02 -7.27 -8.23
N SER A 67 11.70 -6.31 -7.37
CA SER A 67 10.72 -6.44 -6.29
C SER A 67 9.35 -5.91 -6.68
N ALA A 68 8.33 -6.35 -5.94
CA ALA A 68 6.96 -5.86 -6.10
C ALA A 68 6.87 -4.33 -5.85
N ALA A 69 7.62 -3.84 -4.85
CA ALA A 69 7.67 -2.43 -4.51
C ALA A 69 8.28 -1.58 -5.63
N GLU A 70 9.37 -2.06 -6.25
CA GLU A 70 9.97 -1.40 -7.41
C GLU A 70 9.00 -1.29 -8.59
N ILE A 71 8.24 -2.34 -8.89
CA ILE A 71 7.22 -2.30 -9.94
C ILE A 71 6.11 -1.31 -9.58
N ARG A 72 5.58 -1.38 -8.36
CA ARG A 72 4.44 -0.60 -7.90
C ARG A 72 4.72 0.90 -7.84
N HIS A 73 5.90 1.27 -7.37
CA HIS A 73 6.26 2.66 -7.13
C HIS A 73 7.00 3.31 -8.30
N ASN A 74 7.30 2.56 -9.36
CA ASN A 74 7.96 3.08 -10.54
C ASN A 74 7.25 2.61 -11.83
N PRO A 75 6.40 3.46 -12.43
CA PRO A 75 5.69 3.14 -13.66
C PRO A 75 6.62 2.77 -14.83
N ASN A 76 7.81 3.39 -14.91
CA ASN A 76 8.80 3.03 -15.92
C ASN A 76 9.35 1.62 -15.69
N LYS A 77 9.60 1.24 -14.42
CA LYS A 77 10.02 -0.12 -14.10
C LYS A 77 8.94 -1.14 -14.48
N LYS A 78 7.67 -0.86 -14.18
CA LYS A 78 6.54 -1.70 -14.61
C LYS A 78 6.49 -1.82 -16.14
N ALA A 79 6.64 -0.71 -16.85
CA ALA A 79 6.68 -0.70 -18.31
C ALA A 79 7.84 -1.53 -18.87
N ASP A 80 9.06 -1.38 -18.33
CA ASP A 80 10.23 -2.14 -18.75
C ASP A 80 10.03 -3.65 -18.57
N VAL A 81 9.53 -4.07 -17.40
CA VAL A 81 9.22 -5.48 -17.13
C VAL A 81 8.15 -5.97 -18.10
N CYS A 82 7.06 -5.22 -18.28
CA CYS A 82 5.98 -5.62 -19.17
C CYS A 82 6.35 -5.64 -20.66
N ARG A 83 7.28 -4.79 -21.12
CA ARG A 83 7.82 -4.90 -22.49
C ARG A 83 8.63 -6.18 -22.69
N PHE A 84 9.31 -6.66 -21.65
CA PHE A 84 10.10 -7.88 -21.72
C PHE A 84 9.24 -9.17 -21.65
N MET A 85 8.19 -9.21 -20.81
CA MET A 85 7.38 -10.44 -20.59
C MET A 85 5.88 -10.30 -20.77
N GLY A 86 5.39 -9.20 -21.35
CA GLY A 86 3.95 -8.99 -21.51
C GLY A 86 3.23 -10.04 -22.38
N PHE A 87 3.98 -10.88 -23.09
CA PHE A 87 3.45 -12.02 -23.86
C PHE A 87 3.33 -13.32 -23.05
N ASP A 88 3.90 -13.41 -21.84
CA ASP A 88 3.67 -14.55 -20.93
C ASP A 88 2.19 -14.55 -20.51
N SER A 89 1.50 -15.65 -20.77
CA SER A 89 0.05 -15.79 -20.55
C SER A 89 -0.36 -15.53 -19.10
N ARG A 90 0.54 -15.73 -18.14
CA ARG A 90 0.29 -15.52 -16.70
C ARG A 90 0.15 -14.05 -16.36
N VAL A 91 0.89 -13.16 -17.04
CA VAL A 91 0.96 -11.73 -16.73
C VAL A 91 0.47 -10.84 -17.86
N SER A 92 0.02 -11.43 -18.96
CA SER A 92 -0.43 -10.71 -20.15
C SER A 92 -1.54 -9.70 -19.85
N HIS A 93 -2.47 -10.03 -18.95
CA HIS A 93 -3.53 -9.13 -18.49
C HIS A 93 -2.99 -7.94 -17.69
N ILE A 94 -1.98 -8.14 -16.84
CA ILE A 94 -1.32 -7.07 -16.07
C ILE A 94 -0.59 -6.11 -17.02
N CYS A 95 -0.06 -6.66 -18.12
CA CYS A 95 0.80 -5.95 -19.05
C CYS A 95 0.10 -5.43 -20.31
N LEU A 96 -1.23 -5.61 -20.44
CA LEU A 96 -2.02 -5.24 -21.62
C LEU A 96 -1.65 -3.85 -22.16
N ASN A 97 -1.61 -2.85 -21.28
CA ASN A 97 -1.37 -1.45 -21.65
C ASN A 97 0.08 -1.13 -22.06
N TYR A 98 1.01 -2.08 -21.96
CA TYR A 98 2.43 -1.86 -22.26
C TYR A 98 2.91 -2.61 -23.51
N ARG A 99 2.08 -3.47 -24.11
CA ARG A 99 2.45 -4.34 -25.23
C ARG A 99 2.42 -3.65 -26.59
N ASP A 100 1.54 -2.67 -26.76
CA ASP A 100 1.25 -2.07 -28.07
C ASP A 100 2.06 -0.80 -28.36
N GLY A 101 3.09 -0.50 -27.55
CA GLY A 101 3.91 0.71 -27.70
C GLY A 101 3.21 2.01 -27.29
N VAL A 102 1.91 1.99 -26.99
CA VAL A 102 1.09 3.13 -26.55
C VAL A 102 1.08 3.28 -25.01
N GLY A 103 2.13 2.79 -24.34
CA GLY A 103 2.19 2.65 -22.88
C GLY A 103 2.38 3.96 -22.14
N SER A 104 1.31 4.77 -22.08
CA SER A 104 1.15 5.85 -21.10
C SER A 104 0.01 5.48 -20.15
N PRO A 105 0.19 5.65 -18.82
CA PRO A 105 -0.84 5.32 -17.85
C PRO A 105 -2.00 6.32 -17.93
N HIS A 106 -3.19 5.84 -18.26
CA HIS A 106 -4.41 6.53 -17.84
C HIS A 106 -4.64 6.17 -16.38
N PHE A 107 -4.34 7.13 -15.49
CA PHE A 107 -4.69 7.10 -14.08
C PHE A 107 -6.21 7.28 -13.90
#